data_AF-A0A3B6KUF8-F1
#
_entry.id   AF-A0A3B6KUF8-F1
#
_cell.length_a   1.000
_cell.length_b   1.000
_cell.length_c   1.000
_cell.angle_alpha   90.00
_cell.angle_beta   90.00
_cell.angle_gamma   90.00
#
_symmetry.space_group_name_H-M   'P 1'
#
loop_
_entity.id
_entity.type
_entity.pdbx_description
1 polymer ?
#
loop_
_entity_poly.entity_id
_entity_poly.type
_entity_poly.pdbx_seq_one_letter_code
_entity_poly.pdbx_strand_id
1 'polypeptide(L)'
;MTELPEGHPSRRVVELIFASGWARTDGAAEVEVLFRVHSTARAVARFECARAAARARGEAAGDARCAADGNEMMRFQCRPAAEAGGGSEVICATVATCHQAGAARAVRTFAGSGAADAGAGGGSHEGRRGMLVCRVIAGRVRRGSTDEHPGEYDSADPGDGELVVLDRRAVLPCFLVVYRVKPPPELHSSSS
;
A
#
# COMPACT_ATOMS: atom_id res chain seq x y z
N MET A 1 0.64 7.77 -16.12
CA MET A 1 1.73 7.85 -15.12
C MET A 1 2.97 8.44 -15.80
N THR A 2 3.93 8.95 -15.04
CA THR A 2 5.20 9.49 -15.58
C THR A 2 6.36 8.88 -14.82
N GLU A 3 7.36 8.40 -15.54
CA GLU A 3 8.58 7.87 -14.93
C GLU A 3 9.35 9.00 -14.22
N LEU A 4 9.89 8.71 -13.05
CA LEU A 4 10.78 9.60 -12.33
C LEU A 4 12.23 9.19 -12.61
N PRO A 5 13.02 10.07 -13.25
CA PRO A 5 14.41 9.77 -13.55
C PRO A 5 15.24 9.69 -12.26
N GLU A 6 16.37 9.01 -12.33
CA GLU A 6 17.37 9.00 -11.26
C GLU A 6 17.77 10.44 -10.89
N GLY A 7 18.01 10.66 -9.60
CA GLY A 7 18.32 11.99 -9.07
C GLY A 7 17.11 12.91 -8.85
N HIS A 8 15.92 12.58 -9.34
CA HIS A 8 14.71 13.36 -9.06
C HIS A 8 14.40 13.37 -7.54
N PRO A 9 14.16 14.54 -6.90
CA PRO A 9 13.97 14.61 -5.44
C PRO A 9 12.87 13.68 -4.92
N SER A 10 11.72 13.62 -5.59
CA SER A 10 10.63 12.71 -5.21
C SER A 10 11.01 11.24 -5.35
N ARG A 11 11.85 10.87 -6.33
CA ARG A 11 12.32 9.48 -6.47
C ARG A 11 13.15 9.09 -5.27
N ARG A 12 14.12 9.93 -4.88
CA ARG A 12 14.98 9.71 -3.72
C ARG A 12 14.18 9.53 -2.42
N VAL A 13 13.17 10.37 -2.19
CA VAL A 13 12.30 10.27 -1.01
C VAL A 13 11.51 8.96 -1.00
N VAL A 14 10.90 8.58 -2.13
CA VAL A 14 10.10 7.36 -2.21
C VAL A 14 10.97 6.11 -2.10
N GLU A 15 12.18 6.11 -2.68
CA GLU A 15 13.16 5.03 -2.51
C GLU A 15 13.58 4.88 -1.05
N LEU A 16 13.85 5.99 -0.34
CA LEU A 16 14.19 5.96 1.09
C LEU A 16 13.05 5.41 1.94
N ILE A 17 11.83 5.87 1.68
CA ILE A 17 10.62 5.37 2.34
C ILE A 17 10.45 3.86 2.08
N PHE A 18 10.57 3.45 0.82
CA PHE A 18 10.46 2.05 0.42
C PHE A 18 11.53 1.19 1.08
N ALA A 19 12.79 1.63 1.12
CA ALA A 19 13.89 0.92 1.76
C ALA A 19 13.72 0.84 3.29
N SER A 20 13.32 1.94 3.94
CA SER A 20 13.09 1.96 5.40
C SER A 20 11.94 1.05 5.84
N GLY A 21 10.94 0.82 4.98
CA GLY A 21 9.85 -0.12 5.20
C GLY A 21 10.20 -1.57 4.86
N TRP A 22 11.39 -1.84 4.31
CA TRP A 22 11.85 -3.15 3.90
C TRP A 22 12.61 -3.85 5.04
N ALA A 23 11.92 -4.07 6.17
CA ALA A 23 12.50 -4.72 7.36
C ALA A 23 12.58 -6.26 7.23
N ARG A 24 12.97 -6.77 6.07
CA ARG A 24 13.05 -8.21 5.75
C ARG A 24 14.49 -8.69 5.76
N THR A 25 14.71 -9.91 6.26
CA THR A 25 16.03 -10.56 6.31
C THR A 25 16.25 -11.55 5.17
N ASP A 26 15.20 -11.92 4.44
CA ASP A 26 15.19 -12.95 3.39
C ASP A 26 15.44 -12.40 1.97
N GLY A 27 15.92 -11.16 1.87
CA GLY A 27 16.34 -10.58 0.60
C GLY A 27 16.28 -9.06 0.57
N ALA A 28 17.06 -8.46 -0.32
CA ALA A 28 17.05 -7.02 -0.56
C ALA A 28 16.18 -6.68 -1.78
N ALA A 29 15.33 -5.66 -1.66
CA ALA A 29 14.59 -5.15 -2.80
C ALA A 29 15.45 -4.17 -3.61
N GLU A 30 15.63 -4.47 -4.90
CA GLU A 30 16.27 -3.59 -5.87
C GLU A 30 15.19 -2.86 -6.68
N VAL A 31 15.17 -1.54 -6.58
CA VAL A 31 14.27 -0.68 -7.35
C VAL A 31 14.81 -0.51 -8.77
N GLU A 32 14.01 -0.90 -9.76
CA GLU A 32 14.36 -0.76 -11.18
C GLU A 32 13.85 0.56 -11.77
N VAL A 33 12.58 0.87 -11.52
CA VAL A 33 11.92 2.06 -12.08
C VAL A 33 10.83 2.54 -11.14
N LEU A 34 10.62 3.86 -11.13
CA LEU A 34 9.66 4.49 -10.25
C LEU A 34 8.79 5.46 -11.06
N PHE A 35 7.47 5.32 -10.93
CA PHE A 35 6.50 6.17 -11.62
C PHE A 35 5.72 7.03 -10.62
N ARG A 36 5.49 8.29 -10.99
CA ARG A 36 4.40 9.09 -10.43
C ARG A 36 3.08 8.68 -11.08
N VAL A 37 2.12 8.28 -10.26
CA VAL A 37 0.77 7.91 -10.70
C VAL A 37 -0.08 9.17 -10.83
N HIS A 38 -0.70 9.35 -12.00
CA HIS A 38 -1.60 10.48 -12.25
C HIS A 38 -3.03 9.99 -12.06
N SER A 39 -3.67 10.45 -10.99
CA SER A 39 -5.08 10.18 -10.75
C SER A 39 -5.96 11.17 -11.53
N THR A 40 -7.10 10.71 -12.04
CA THR A 40 -8.06 11.59 -12.70
C THR A 40 -8.68 12.57 -11.70
N ALA A 41 -9.12 13.74 -12.17
CA ALA A 41 -9.82 14.71 -11.31
C ALA A 41 -11.01 14.08 -10.57
N ARG A 42 -11.73 13.16 -11.21
CA ARG A 42 -12.82 12.39 -10.60
C ARG A 42 -12.36 11.49 -9.46
N ALA A 43 -11.20 10.83 -9.61
CA ALA A 43 -10.64 9.97 -8.56
C ALA A 43 -10.18 10.81 -7.36
N VAL A 44 -9.51 11.93 -7.61
CA VAL A 44 -9.08 12.88 -6.58
C VAL A 44 -10.29 13.46 -5.83
N ALA A 45 -11.33 13.92 -6.54
CA ALA A 45 -12.54 14.44 -5.91
C ALA A 45 -13.24 13.40 -5.02
N ARG A 46 -13.27 12.13 -5.45
CA ARG A 46 -13.83 11.02 -4.64
C ARG A 46 -13.01 10.76 -3.37
N PHE A 47 -11.69 10.87 -3.46
CA PHE A 47 -10.80 10.74 -2.31
C PHE A 47 -11.02 11.87 -1.31
N GLU A 48 -11.11 13.12 -1.78
CA GLU A 48 -11.39 14.26 -0.89
C GLU A 48 -12.80 14.21 -0.28
N CYS A 49 -13.81 13.70 -1.00
CA CYS A 49 -15.12 13.43 -0.41
C CYS A 49 -15.06 12.36 0.69
N ALA A 50 -14.27 11.29 0.49
CA ALA A 50 -14.07 10.26 1.52
C ALA A 50 -13.37 10.84 2.76
N ARG A 51 -12.37 11.71 2.55
CA ARG A 51 -11.69 12.45 3.62
C ARG A 51 -12.65 13.33 4.42
N ALA A 52 -13.46 14.14 3.74
CA ALA A 52 -14.44 15.01 4.40
C ALA A 52 -15.46 14.19 5.23
N ALA A 53 -15.92 13.07 4.68
CA ALA A 53 -16.84 12.18 5.39
C ALA A 53 -16.20 11.53 6.63
N ALA A 54 -14.93 11.11 6.54
CA ALA A 54 -14.18 10.59 7.68
C ALA A 54 -14.00 11.67 8.76
N ARG A 55 -13.62 12.89 8.38
CA ARG A 55 -13.50 14.03 9.33
C ARG A 55 -14.78 14.30 10.09
N ALA A 56 -15.92 14.36 9.39
CA ALA A 56 -17.22 14.56 10.03
C ALA A 56 -17.57 13.42 11.03
N ARG A 57 -17.26 12.17 10.70
CA ARG A 57 -17.41 11.03 11.62
C ARG A 57 -16.44 11.13 12.81
N GLY A 58 -15.22 11.57 12.58
CA GLY A 58 -14.20 11.80 13.60
C GLY A 58 -14.62 12.87 14.61
N GLU A 59 -15.14 14.00 14.12
CA GLU A 59 -15.68 15.09 14.95
C GLU A 59 -16.85 14.60 15.82
N ALA A 60 -17.79 13.87 15.22
CA ALA A 60 -18.94 13.31 15.96
C ALA A 60 -18.55 12.30 17.05
N ALA A 61 -17.43 11.59 16.85
CA ALA A 61 -16.94 10.56 17.77
C ALA A 61 -15.84 11.05 18.73
N GLY A 62 -15.41 12.31 18.65
CA GLY A 62 -14.29 12.82 19.43
C GLY A 62 -12.92 12.24 19.07
N ASP A 63 -12.76 11.64 17.87
CA ASP A 63 -11.47 11.15 17.38
C ASP A 63 -10.68 12.31 16.76
N ALA A 64 -9.71 12.84 17.52
CA ALA A 64 -8.92 14.00 17.12
C ALA A 64 -8.13 13.80 15.82
N ARG A 65 -7.58 12.61 15.56
CA ARG A 65 -6.83 12.35 14.32
C ARG A 65 -7.78 12.29 13.13
N CYS A 66 -8.89 11.57 13.29
CA CYS A 66 -9.89 11.47 12.26
C CYS A 66 -10.51 12.84 11.94
N ALA A 67 -10.83 13.66 12.94
CA ALA A 67 -11.36 15.02 12.78
C ALA A 67 -10.39 15.97 12.04
N ALA A 68 -9.08 15.86 12.32
CA ALA A 68 -8.07 16.73 11.73
C ALA A 68 -7.92 16.51 10.21
N ASP A 69 -7.65 15.28 9.79
CA ASP A 69 -7.31 14.99 8.39
C ASP A 69 -7.96 13.72 7.81
N GLY A 70 -8.88 13.09 8.55
CA GLY A 70 -9.44 11.79 8.19
C GLY A 70 -8.55 10.62 8.59
N ASN A 71 -7.60 10.85 9.51
CA ASN A 71 -6.55 9.89 9.88
C ASN A 71 -5.80 9.44 8.61
N GLU A 72 -5.30 10.42 7.87
CA GLU A 72 -4.62 10.18 6.60
C GLU A 72 -3.25 9.54 6.83
N MET A 73 -2.99 8.43 6.14
CA MET A 73 -1.76 7.66 6.29
C MET A 73 -1.19 7.28 4.94
N MET A 74 0.15 7.24 4.87
CA MET A 74 0.84 6.60 3.76
C MET A 74 0.81 5.08 3.95
N ARG A 75 0.47 4.35 2.89
CA ARG A 75 0.32 2.89 2.93
C ARG A 75 0.87 2.25 1.65
N PHE A 76 1.25 0.99 1.76
CA PHE A 76 1.80 0.19 0.67
C PHE A 76 0.82 -0.88 0.22
N GLN A 77 0.81 -1.17 -1.08
CA GLN A 77 0.12 -2.34 -1.63
C GLN A 77 0.98 -2.96 -2.72
N CYS A 78 1.42 -4.20 -2.51
CA CYS A 78 2.15 -4.95 -3.52
C CYS A 78 1.19 -5.53 -4.58
N ARG A 79 1.67 -5.58 -5.82
CA ARG A 79 1.02 -6.13 -6.99
C ARG A 79 2.03 -7.05 -7.69
N PRO A 80 1.74 -8.36 -7.81
CA PRO A 80 2.56 -9.20 -8.66
C PRO A 80 2.46 -8.72 -10.11
N ALA A 81 3.54 -8.90 -10.88
CA ALA A 81 3.43 -8.79 -12.32
C ALA A 81 2.42 -9.83 -12.83
N ALA A 82 1.58 -9.42 -13.78
CA ALA A 82 0.75 -10.34 -14.54
C ALA A 82 1.42 -10.59 -15.89
N GLU A 83 1.37 -11.83 -16.38
CA GLU A 83 1.75 -12.10 -17.76
C GLU A 83 0.74 -11.43 -18.70
N ALA A 84 1.23 -10.52 -19.52
CA ALA A 84 0.59 -10.17 -20.77
C ALA A 84 1.01 -11.19 -21.83
N GLY A 85 0.05 -11.63 -22.64
CA GLY A 85 0.30 -12.59 -23.71
C GLY A 85 1.52 -12.20 -24.55
N GLY A 86 2.32 -13.19 -24.94
CA GLY A 86 3.56 -12.98 -25.69
C GLY A 86 4.82 -12.75 -24.82
N GLY A 87 4.79 -13.10 -23.53
CA GLY A 87 5.97 -13.06 -22.65
C GLY A 87 6.30 -11.69 -22.07
N SER A 88 5.37 -10.73 -22.11
CA SER A 88 5.55 -9.40 -21.52
C SER A 88 4.95 -9.37 -20.11
N GLU A 89 5.62 -8.73 -19.16
CA GLU A 89 5.07 -8.53 -17.80
C GLU A 89 4.36 -7.17 -17.69
N VAL A 90 3.11 -7.16 -17.20
CA VAL A 90 2.35 -5.93 -16.94
C VAL A 90 2.12 -5.77 -15.45
N ILE A 91 2.52 -4.60 -14.94
CA ILE A 91 2.27 -4.18 -13.56
C ILE A 91 1.17 -3.14 -13.56
N CYS A 92 0.03 -3.47 -12.94
CA CYS A 92 -1.12 -2.60 -12.89
C CYS A 92 -0.96 -1.54 -11.79
N ALA A 93 -1.06 -0.26 -12.15
CA ALA A 93 -1.01 0.86 -11.22
C ALA A 93 -2.35 1.13 -10.49
N THR A 94 -3.33 0.24 -10.61
CA THR A 94 -4.62 0.36 -9.92
C THR A 94 -4.61 -0.40 -8.60
N VAL A 95 -5.32 0.17 -7.63
CA VAL A 95 -5.51 -0.43 -6.31
C VAL A 95 -6.32 -1.73 -6.44
N ALA A 96 -5.80 -2.82 -5.90
CA ALA A 96 -6.48 -4.10 -5.80
C ALA A 96 -7.53 -4.07 -4.69
N THR A 97 -8.71 -4.63 -4.98
CA THR A 97 -9.78 -4.82 -4.00
C THR A 97 -9.86 -6.27 -3.55
N CYS A 98 -10.16 -6.50 -2.28
CA CYS A 98 -10.48 -7.81 -1.73
C CYS A 98 -11.95 -7.88 -1.29
N HIS A 99 -12.47 -9.11 -1.24
CA HIS A 99 -13.74 -9.40 -0.59
C HIS A 99 -13.47 -9.70 0.88
N GLN A 100 -14.06 -8.90 1.76
CA GLN A 100 -14.08 -9.18 3.19
C GLN A 100 -15.53 -9.41 3.60
N ALA A 101 -15.78 -10.30 4.55
CA ALA A 101 -17.13 -10.52 5.08
C ALA A 101 -17.73 -9.17 5.52
N GLY A 102 -18.81 -8.75 4.87
CA GLY A 102 -19.47 -7.45 5.10
C GLY A 102 -19.02 -6.28 4.21
N ALA A 103 -17.97 -6.41 3.39
CA ALA A 103 -17.54 -5.36 2.45
C ALA A 103 -17.09 -5.93 1.09
N ALA A 104 -17.90 -5.70 0.05
CA ALA A 104 -17.69 -6.28 -1.27
C ALA A 104 -16.50 -5.69 -2.06
N ARG A 105 -15.86 -4.60 -1.59
CA ARG A 105 -14.77 -3.90 -2.30
C ARG A 105 -13.78 -3.22 -1.34
N ALA A 106 -13.35 -3.95 -0.32
CA ALA A 106 -12.34 -3.48 0.62
C ALA A 106 -10.96 -3.38 -0.06
N VAL A 107 -10.02 -2.66 0.54
CA VAL A 107 -8.65 -2.54 0.08
C VAL A 107 -7.71 -2.90 1.22
N ARG A 108 -6.89 -3.94 1.02
CA ARG A 108 -5.81 -4.31 1.94
C ARG A 108 -4.55 -3.50 1.62
N THR A 109 -3.96 -2.90 2.64
CA THR A 109 -2.73 -2.11 2.56
C THR A 109 -1.86 -2.37 3.79
N PHE A 110 -0.58 -1.98 3.74
CA PHE A 110 0.39 -2.22 4.80
C PHE A 110 1.18 -0.97 5.16
N ALA A 111 1.69 -0.90 6.39
CA ALA A 111 2.51 0.19 6.88
C ALA A 111 3.94 0.18 6.30
N GLY A 112 4.46 -0.99 5.92
CA GLY A 112 5.80 -1.18 5.36
C GLY A 112 5.79 -1.94 4.05
N SER A 113 6.77 -1.65 3.19
CA SER A 113 6.97 -2.30 1.89
C SER A 113 7.28 -3.80 2.03
N GLY A 114 8.05 -4.21 3.04
CA GLY A 114 8.37 -5.62 3.30
C GLY A 114 7.14 -6.44 3.66
N ALA A 115 6.29 -5.91 4.55
CA ALA A 115 5.01 -6.53 4.92
C ALA A 115 4.04 -6.57 3.72
N ALA A 116 4.00 -5.51 2.91
CA ALA A 116 3.20 -5.48 1.69
C ALA A 116 3.62 -6.56 0.68
N ASP A 117 4.92 -6.76 0.49
CA ASP A 117 5.44 -7.81 -0.38
C ASP A 117 5.08 -9.21 0.14
N ALA A 118 5.29 -9.47 1.44
CA ALA A 118 4.96 -10.74 2.06
C ALA A 118 3.46 -11.05 1.97
N GLY A 119 2.61 -10.05 2.21
CA GLY A 119 1.16 -10.14 2.17
C GLY A 119 0.54 -10.25 0.77
N ALA A 120 1.33 -10.14 -0.31
CA ALA A 120 0.87 -10.36 -1.68
C ALA A 120 0.87 -11.85 -2.09
N GLY A 121 1.27 -12.74 -1.18
CA GLY A 121 1.47 -14.16 -1.47
C GLY A 121 2.90 -14.36 -1.98
N GLY A 122 3.70 -15.05 -1.17
CA GLY A 122 5.10 -15.40 -1.45
C GLY A 122 5.26 -16.38 -2.60
N GLY A 123 4.82 -16.00 -3.81
CA GLY A 123 5.41 -16.56 -5.03
C GLY A 123 6.91 -16.29 -5.03
N SER A 124 7.67 -17.13 -5.73
CA SER A 124 9.14 -17.09 -5.81
C SER A 124 9.73 -15.68 -5.67
N HIS A 125 10.80 -15.55 -4.87
CA HIS A 125 11.64 -14.34 -4.82
C HIS A 125 12.10 -13.89 -6.23
N GLU A 126 12.06 -14.82 -7.17
CA GLU A 126 12.30 -14.63 -8.59
C GLU A 126 11.06 -14.04 -9.26
N GLY A 127 11.04 -12.72 -9.45
CA GLY A 127 10.00 -12.06 -10.23
C GLY A 127 9.99 -10.55 -10.08
N ARG A 128 9.54 -9.87 -11.14
CA ARG A 128 9.32 -8.42 -11.13
C ARG A 128 8.02 -8.11 -10.40
N ARG A 129 8.02 -7.10 -9.52
CA ARG A 129 6.85 -6.74 -8.71
C ARG A 129 6.62 -5.24 -8.74
N GLY A 130 5.37 -4.84 -8.51
CA GLY A 130 4.97 -3.45 -8.33
C GLY A 130 4.57 -3.16 -6.90
N MET A 131 5.11 -2.11 -6.30
CA MET A 131 4.67 -1.57 -5.02
C MET A 131 3.96 -0.25 -5.26
N LEU A 132 2.68 -0.18 -4.95
CA LEU A 132 1.96 1.09 -4.87
C LEU A 132 2.25 1.75 -3.53
N VAL A 133 2.60 3.04 -3.59
CA VAL A 133 2.61 3.94 -2.43
C VAL A 133 1.36 4.81 -2.52
N CYS A 134 0.46 4.65 -1.55
CA CYS A 134 -0.87 5.23 -1.54
C CYS A 134 -1.03 6.23 -0.40
N ARG A 135 -1.79 7.30 -0.66
CA ARG A 135 -2.46 8.08 0.40
C ARG A 135 -3.74 7.33 0.78
N VAL A 136 -3.98 7.13 2.06
CA VAL A 136 -5.11 6.37 2.57
C VAL A 136 -5.82 7.16 3.66
N ILE A 137 -7.12 7.38 3.52
CA ILE A 137 -7.97 7.86 4.60
C ILE A 137 -8.38 6.63 5.41
N ALA A 138 -7.74 6.42 6.56
CA ALA A 138 -8.10 5.28 7.40
C ALA A 138 -9.35 5.53 8.21
N GLY A 139 -9.70 6.81 8.43
CA GLY A 139 -10.80 7.20 9.29
C GLY A 139 -10.71 6.57 10.67
N ARG A 140 -11.87 6.17 11.20
CA ARG A 140 -11.95 5.41 12.46
C ARG A 140 -11.52 3.97 12.21
N VAL A 141 -10.54 3.51 12.98
CA VAL A 141 -9.92 2.19 12.80
C VAL A 141 -10.40 1.25 13.89
N ARG A 142 -11.05 0.15 13.51
CA ARG A 142 -11.40 -0.94 14.41
C ARG A 142 -10.15 -1.74 14.79
N ARG A 143 -9.90 -1.92 16.09
CA ARG A 143 -8.76 -2.69 16.61
C ARG A 143 -9.28 -3.87 17.44
N GLY A 144 -9.03 -5.09 16.98
CA GLY A 144 -9.50 -6.30 17.67
C GLY A 144 -10.90 -6.78 17.27
N SER A 145 -11.30 -7.94 17.82
CA SER A 145 -12.53 -8.66 17.46
C SER A 145 -13.76 -8.30 18.31
N THR A 146 -13.60 -7.50 19.36
CA THR A 146 -14.63 -7.25 20.40
C THR A 146 -15.40 -5.94 20.23
N ASP A 147 -15.16 -5.16 19.18
CA ASP A 147 -15.94 -3.93 18.94
C ASP A 147 -17.32 -4.27 18.35
N GLU A 148 -18.35 -4.18 19.20
CA GLU A 148 -19.73 -4.61 18.93
C GLU A 148 -20.56 -3.65 18.03
N HIS A 149 -19.94 -2.63 17.43
CA HIS A 149 -20.64 -1.61 16.62
C HIS A 149 -20.33 -1.72 15.11
N PRO A 150 -20.93 -2.69 14.39
CA PRO A 150 -20.81 -2.77 12.93
C PRO A 150 -21.41 -1.52 12.28
N GLY A 151 -20.61 -0.82 11.47
CA GLY A 151 -21.01 0.41 10.77
C GLY A 151 -20.36 1.70 11.30
N GLU A 152 -19.59 1.61 12.39
CA GLU A 152 -18.91 2.77 12.97
C GLU A 152 -17.53 3.04 12.33
N TYR A 153 -16.85 2.01 11.82
CA TYR A 153 -15.46 2.12 11.40
C TYR A 153 -15.30 2.27 9.89
N ASP A 154 -14.25 2.99 9.50
CA ASP A 154 -13.84 3.22 8.11
C ASP A 154 -12.84 2.15 7.64
N SER A 155 -12.12 1.57 8.59
CA SER A 155 -11.12 0.53 8.36
C SER A 155 -10.96 -0.40 9.56
N ALA A 156 -10.27 -1.52 9.33
CA ALA A 156 -9.90 -2.48 10.36
C ALA A 156 -8.39 -2.74 10.35
N ASP A 157 -7.80 -2.84 11.54
CA ASP A 157 -6.40 -3.18 11.77
C ASP A 157 -6.36 -4.61 12.36
N PRO A 158 -6.06 -5.63 11.54
CA PRO A 158 -5.96 -7.01 12.01
C PRO A 158 -4.63 -7.32 12.70
N GLY A 159 -3.67 -6.38 12.76
CA GLY A 159 -2.31 -6.61 13.23
C GLY A 159 -1.27 -6.62 12.10
N ASP A 160 -0.01 -6.85 12.47
CA ASP A 160 1.14 -7.00 11.55
C ASP A 160 1.34 -5.84 10.56
N GLY A 161 0.90 -4.65 10.95
CA GLY A 161 0.99 -3.44 10.12
C GLY A 161 0.02 -3.43 8.93
N GLU A 162 -0.96 -4.33 8.89
CA GLU A 162 -2.02 -4.36 7.88
C GLU A 162 -3.12 -3.33 8.19
N LEU A 163 -3.76 -2.80 7.15
CA LEU A 163 -5.02 -2.10 7.25
C LEU A 163 -5.94 -2.49 6.11
N VAL A 164 -7.16 -2.87 6.47
CA VAL A 164 -8.28 -3.09 5.55
C VAL A 164 -9.17 -1.86 5.52
N VAL A 165 -9.19 -1.16 4.39
CA VAL A 165 -10.05 0.02 4.16
C VAL A 165 -11.37 -0.43 3.52
N LEU A 166 -12.51 -0.03 4.07
CA LEU A 166 -13.82 -0.53 3.62
C LEU A 166 -14.37 0.20 2.38
N ASP A 167 -13.89 1.41 2.10
CA ASP A 167 -14.21 2.19 0.90
C ASP A 167 -12.98 2.42 0.03
N ARG A 168 -12.92 1.79 -1.15
CA ARG A 168 -11.82 1.99 -2.10
C ARG A 168 -11.58 3.47 -2.50
N ARG A 169 -12.57 4.35 -2.37
CA ARG A 169 -12.41 5.78 -2.68
C ARG A 169 -11.47 6.48 -1.70
N ALA A 170 -11.30 5.91 -0.50
CA ALA A 170 -10.38 6.36 0.52
C ALA A 170 -8.91 5.98 0.23
N VAL A 171 -8.60 5.38 -0.93
CA VAL A 171 -7.24 4.99 -1.32
C VAL A 171 -6.87 5.65 -2.64
N LEU A 172 -5.79 6.44 -2.64
CA LEU A 172 -5.28 7.15 -3.81
C LEU A 172 -3.83 6.74 -4.10
N PRO A 173 -3.55 6.01 -5.20
CA PRO A 173 -2.19 5.66 -5.58
C PRO A 173 -1.43 6.91 -6.03
N CYS A 174 -0.23 7.09 -5.49
CA CYS A 174 0.62 8.26 -5.74
C CYS A 174 1.90 7.89 -6.49
N PHE A 175 2.51 6.76 -6.12
CA PHE A 175 3.71 6.25 -6.78
C PHE A 175 3.57 4.74 -7.03
N LEU A 176 4.23 4.27 -8.09
CA LEU A 176 4.45 2.86 -8.37
C LEU A 176 5.96 2.62 -8.42
N VAL A 177 6.47 1.82 -7.49
CA VAL A 177 7.85 1.35 -7.48
C VAL A 177 7.87 -0.03 -8.12
N VAL A 178 8.64 -0.22 -9.18
CA VAL A 178 8.87 -1.53 -9.77
C VAL A 178 10.21 -2.06 -9.27
N TYR A 179 10.22 -3.26 -8.72
CA TYR A 179 11.37 -3.83 -8.04
C TYR A 179 11.48 -5.34 -8.23
N ARG A 180 12.65 -5.89 -7.88
CA ARG A 180 12.90 -7.32 -7.72
C ARG A 180 13.46 -7.60 -6.33
N VAL A 181 13.22 -8.79 -5.80
CA VAL A 181 13.84 -9.23 -4.54
C VAL A 181 15.05 -10.08 -4.88
N LYS A 182 16.24 -9.63 -4.49
CA LYS A 182 17.46 -10.43 -4.60
C LYS A 182 17.60 -11.32 -3.36
N PRO A 183 17.95 -12.61 -3.52
CA PRO A 183 18.26 -13.46 -2.38
C PRO A 183 19.46 -12.88 -1.61
N PRO A 184 19.57 -13.16 -0.31
CA PRO A 184 20.74 -12.77 0.47
C PRO A 184 21.99 -13.40 -0.16
N PRO A 185 23.16 -12.72 -0.09
CA PRO A 185 24.41 -13.30 -0.58
C PRO A 185 24.69 -14.61 0.17
N GLU A 186 25.01 -15.68 -0.57
CA GLU A 186 25.41 -16.95 0.03
C GLU A 186 26.67 -16.72 0.88
N LEU A 187 26.56 -16.99 2.19
CA LEU A 187 27.71 -17.07 3.06
C LEU A 187 28.50 -18.30 2.63
N HIS A 188 29.52 -18.09 1.79
CA HIS A 188 30.50 -19.11 1.51
C HIS A 188 31.17 -19.48 2.84
N SER A 189 30.77 -20.61 3.43
CA SER A 189 31.53 -21.26 4.48
C SER A 189 32.86 -21.66 3.85
N SER A 190 33.88 -20.83 4.02
CA SER A 190 35.25 -21.24 3.81
C SER A 190 35.55 -22.33 4.84
N SER A 191 35.36 -23.58 4.42
CA SER A 191 35.83 -24.76 5.13
C SER A 191 37.36 -24.69 5.13
N SER A 192 37.93 -24.45 6.31
CA SER A 192 39.36 -24.68 6.59
C SER A 192 39.66 -26.17 6.70
#